data_AF-A0A3D3GXF7-F1
#
_entry.id   AF-A0A3D3GXF7-F1
#
_cell.length_a   1.000
_cell.length_b   1.000
_cell.length_c   1.000
_cell.angle_alpha   90.00
_cell.angle_beta   90.00
_cell.angle_gamma   90.00
#
_symmetry.space_group_name_H-M   'P 1'
#
loop_
_entity.id
_entity.type
_entity.pdbx_description
1 polymer ?
#
loop_
_entity_poly.entity_id
_entity_poly.type
_entity_poly.pdbx_seq_one_letter_code
_entity_poly.pdbx_strand_id
1 'polypeptide(L)'
;MNLTVAVKIIGGFAIISILLIVISTISLSNLDTISESTQQQNTLAIPTLKASNKLALELSKMSNLALKGYYQGDLGLLAGTLREYKNIEDLFTERLSALKQIVASEQDLLTNLTQVDQLYSSFNNANLGLFNSHKISIEQKQLLTDKIDILEVKADDTVMLLLDLADHELADSKLQRAISLSEQLENQFNSIVSSAFEYRDIIDESTAQLIESELSRSLDEAK
;
A
#
# COMPACT_ATOMS: atom_id res chain seq x y z
N MET A 1 23.14 -68.61 -58.17
CA MET A 1 24.39 -67.90 -58.56
C MET A 1 25.08 -67.47 -57.27
N ASN A 2 26.29 -67.97 -56.99
CA ASN A 2 27.00 -67.62 -55.76
C ASN A 2 27.66 -66.25 -55.91
N LEU A 3 27.23 -65.27 -55.11
CA LEU A 3 27.91 -63.97 -55.01
C LEU A 3 29.38 -64.19 -54.61
N THR A 4 30.31 -63.63 -55.39
CA THR A 4 31.74 -63.65 -55.08
C THR A 4 32.01 -62.86 -53.79
N VAL A 5 33.03 -63.28 -53.05
CA VAL A 5 33.41 -62.71 -51.73
C VAL A 5 33.57 -61.18 -51.82
N ALA A 6 34.15 -60.67 -52.90
CA ALA A 6 34.31 -59.23 -53.15
C ALA A 6 32.97 -58.46 -53.18
N VAL A 7 31.92 -58.98 -53.83
CA VAL A 7 30.62 -58.31 -53.93
C VAL A 7 29.90 -58.28 -52.58
N LYS A 8 30.07 -59.33 -51.75
CA LYS A 8 29.53 -59.35 -50.39
C LYS A 8 30.18 -58.30 -49.48
N ILE A 9 31.50 -58.11 -49.62
CA ILE A 9 32.25 -57.09 -48.87
C ILE A 9 31.84 -55.68 -49.30
N ILE A 10 31.76 -55.42 -50.62
CA ILE A 10 31.32 -54.12 -51.16
C ILE A 10 29.87 -53.83 -50.75
N GLY A 11 28.97 -54.82 -50.82
CA GLY A 11 27.59 -54.68 -50.38
C GLY A 11 27.46 -54.36 -48.90
N GLY A 12 28.22 -55.04 -48.04
CA GLY A 12 28.27 -54.74 -46.61
C GLY A 12 28.78 -53.33 -46.33
N PHE A 13 29.84 -52.90 -47.02
CA PHE A 13 30.40 -51.55 -46.87
C PHE A 13 29.44 -50.46 -47.36
N ALA A 14 28.73 -50.69 -48.46
CA ALA A 14 27.71 -49.78 -48.99
C ALA A 14 26.54 -49.62 -48.01
N ILE A 15 26.04 -50.71 -47.43
CA ILE A 15 24.97 -50.69 -46.42
C ILE A 15 25.43 -49.92 -45.18
N ILE A 16 26.62 -50.19 -44.66
CA ILE A 16 27.17 -49.48 -43.49
C ILE A 16 27.33 -47.99 -43.79
N SER A 17 27.82 -47.62 -44.98
CA SER A 17 27.99 -46.23 -45.38
C SER A 17 26.65 -45.48 -45.46
N ILE A 18 25.62 -46.10 -46.03
CA ILE A 18 24.26 -45.53 -46.05
C ILE A 18 23.73 -45.37 -44.63
N LEU A 19 23.93 -46.38 -43.76
CA LEU A 19 23.48 -46.33 -42.37
C LEU A 19 24.15 -45.17 -41.61
N LEU A 20 25.44 -44.95 -41.82
CA LEU A 20 26.19 -43.83 -41.23
C LEU A 20 25.67 -42.47 -41.70
N ILE A 21 25.33 -42.33 -42.98
CA ILE A 21 24.75 -41.09 -43.51
C ILE A 21 23.40 -40.82 -42.85
N VAL A 22 22.52 -41.83 -42.76
CA VAL A 22 21.19 -41.69 -42.13
C VAL A 22 21.33 -41.28 -40.65
N ILE A 23 22.19 -41.96 -39.89
CA ILE A 23 22.43 -41.64 -38.48
C ILE A 23 23.02 -40.23 -38.34
N SER A 24 23.93 -39.82 -39.22
CA SER A 24 24.52 -38.48 -39.20
C SER A 24 23.46 -37.39 -39.43
N THR A 25 22.55 -37.58 -40.38
CA THR A 25 21.45 -36.63 -40.63
C THR A 25 20.49 -36.55 -39.44
N ILE A 26 20.13 -37.69 -38.85
CA ILE A 26 19.29 -37.72 -37.63
C ILE A 26 20.00 -37.01 -36.47
N SER A 27 21.30 -37.28 -36.30
CA SER A 27 22.12 -36.64 -35.26
C SER A 27 22.20 -35.12 -35.45
N LEU A 28 22.32 -34.64 -36.69
CA LEU A 28 22.34 -33.20 -36.99
C LEU A 28 21.01 -32.54 -36.64
N SER A 29 19.88 -33.13 -37.05
CA SER A 29 18.54 -32.61 -36.70
C SER A 29 18.28 -32.57 -35.20
N ASN A 30 18.76 -33.58 -34.46
CA ASN A 30 18.67 -33.58 -33.00
C ASN A 30 19.55 -32.49 -32.37
N LEU A 31 20.77 -32.28 -32.88
CA LEU A 31 21.66 -31.24 -32.40
C LEU A 31 21.07 -29.85 -32.63
N ASP A 32 20.48 -29.60 -33.80
CA ASP A 32 19.81 -28.34 -34.13
C ASP A 32 18.65 -28.07 -33.17
N THR A 33 17.83 -29.09 -32.89
CA THR A 33 16.73 -28.99 -31.92
C THR A 33 17.23 -28.67 -30.50
N ILE A 34 18.33 -29.31 -30.07
CA ILE A 34 18.96 -29.04 -28.77
C ILE A 34 19.53 -27.62 -28.73
N SER A 35 20.16 -27.17 -29.81
CA SER A 35 20.71 -25.82 -29.95
C SER A 35 19.60 -24.77 -29.86
N GLU A 36 18.49 -24.97 -30.57
CA GLU A 36 17.32 -24.08 -30.53
C GLU A 36 16.70 -24.04 -29.13
N SER A 37 16.48 -25.19 -28.50
CA SER A 37 15.96 -25.27 -27.13
C SER A 37 16.86 -24.57 -26.11
N THR A 38 18.18 -24.74 -26.25
CA THR A 38 19.19 -24.09 -25.39
C THR A 38 19.19 -22.58 -25.61
N GLN A 39 19.07 -22.14 -26.87
CA GLN A 39 18.97 -20.73 -27.22
C GLN A 39 17.72 -20.11 -26.60
N GLN A 40 16.55 -20.73 -26.77
CA GLN A 40 15.29 -20.28 -26.17
C GLN A 40 15.38 -20.21 -24.64
N GLN A 41 16.01 -21.20 -24.00
CA GLN A 41 16.22 -21.18 -22.56
C GLN A 41 17.07 -19.98 -22.11
N ASN A 42 18.15 -19.69 -22.85
CA ASN A 42 19.12 -18.66 -22.51
C ASN A 42 18.63 -17.23 -22.83
N THR A 43 17.87 -17.03 -23.90
CA THR A 43 17.41 -15.71 -24.33
C THR A 43 16.03 -15.32 -23.83
N LEU A 44 15.18 -16.29 -23.49
CA LEU A 44 13.80 -16.03 -23.11
C LEU A 44 13.48 -16.57 -21.71
N ALA A 45 13.61 -17.87 -21.48
CA ALA A 45 13.08 -18.49 -20.26
C ALA A 45 13.81 -18.03 -18.98
N ILE A 46 15.15 -18.08 -18.96
CA ILE A 46 15.95 -17.65 -17.79
C ILE A 46 15.81 -16.15 -17.53
N PRO A 47 15.94 -15.25 -18.53
CA PRO A 47 15.73 -13.82 -18.33
C PRO A 47 14.33 -13.49 -17.83
N THR A 48 13.30 -14.12 -18.39
CA THR A 48 11.90 -13.94 -17.97
C THR A 48 11.70 -14.35 -16.52
N LEU A 49 12.15 -15.55 -16.13
CA LEU A 49 12.03 -16.02 -14.74
C LEU A 49 12.74 -15.07 -13.76
N LYS A 50 13.96 -14.63 -14.09
CA LYS A 50 14.74 -13.72 -13.24
C LYS A 50 14.06 -12.37 -13.10
N ALA A 51 13.55 -11.80 -14.18
CA ALA A 51 12.86 -10.51 -14.18
C ALA A 51 11.53 -10.59 -13.43
N SER A 52 10.71 -11.62 -13.66
CA SER A 52 9.46 -11.85 -12.93
C SER A 52 9.69 -12.00 -11.42
N ASN A 53 10.72 -12.73 -11.00
CA ASN A 53 11.07 -12.85 -9.58
C ASN A 53 11.49 -11.52 -8.96
N LYS A 54 12.18 -10.65 -9.71
CA LYS A 54 12.52 -9.30 -9.24
C LYS A 54 11.27 -8.44 -9.07
N LEU A 55 10.34 -8.48 -10.03
CA LEU A 55 9.07 -7.76 -9.93
C LEU A 55 8.27 -8.23 -8.71
N ALA A 56 8.18 -9.55 -8.47
CA ALA A 56 7.51 -10.09 -7.29
C ALA A 56 8.14 -9.61 -5.97
N LEU A 57 9.48 -9.55 -5.91
CA LEU A 57 10.20 -9.02 -4.76
C LEU A 57 9.92 -7.52 -4.55
N GLU A 58 9.93 -6.72 -5.62
CA GLU A 58 9.65 -5.28 -5.55
C GLU A 58 8.21 -5.02 -5.12
N LEU A 59 7.24 -5.78 -5.65
CA LEU A 59 5.85 -5.71 -5.21
C LEU A 59 5.71 -6.06 -3.72
N SER A 60 6.41 -7.09 -3.24
CA SER A 60 6.42 -7.44 -1.82
C SER A 60 7.00 -6.33 -0.95
N LYS A 61 8.07 -5.67 -1.39
CA LYS A 61 8.64 -4.49 -0.70
C LYS A 61 7.65 -3.33 -0.68
N MET A 62 7.00 -3.03 -1.80
CA MET A 62 5.98 -1.98 -1.86
C MET A 62 4.83 -2.27 -0.89
N SER A 63 4.33 -3.51 -0.84
CA SER A 63 3.29 -3.92 0.12
C SER A 63 3.75 -3.78 1.58
N ASN A 64 5.00 -4.15 1.88
CA ASN A 64 5.56 -3.97 3.22
C ASN A 64 5.69 -2.49 3.61
N LEU A 65 6.14 -1.64 2.68
CA LEU A 65 6.25 -0.19 2.89
C LEU A 65 4.88 0.46 3.06
N ALA A 66 3.87 0.03 2.31
CA ALA A 66 2.50 0.50 2.50
C ALA A 66 1.96 0.12 3.88
N LEU A 67 2.18 -1.12 4.33
CA LEU A 67 1.80 -1.56 5.67
C LEU A 67 2.54 -0.78 6.76
N LYS A 68 3.85 -0.55 6.58
CA LYS A 68 4.65 0.30 7.47
C LYS A 68 4.12 1.74 7.51
N GLY A 69 3.71 2.28 6.37
CA GLY A 69 3.09 3.60 6.26
C GLY A 69 1.76 3.69 7.00
N TYR A 70 0.91 2.67 6.88
CA TYR A 70 -0.38 2.59 7.57
C TYR A 70 -0.27 2.67 9.09
N TYR A 71 0.75 2.04 9.69
CA TYR A 71 0.96 2.05 11.14
C TYR A 71 1.82 3.22 11.65
N GLN A 72 2.24 4.14 10.78
CA GLN A 72 3.10 5.24 11.18
C GLN A 72 2.29 6.38 11.81
N GLY A 73 2.70 6.88 12.97
CA GLY A 73 2.06 8.03 13.63
C GLY A 73 2.76 9.37 13.36
N ASP A 74 4.03 9.34 12.96
CA ASP A 74 4.83 10.54 12.71
C ASP A 74 4.81 10.94 11.22
N LEU A 75 4.49 12.21 10.94
CA LEU A 75 4.41 12.74 9.57
C LEU A 75 5.75 12.69 8.84
N GLY A 76 6.87 12.89 9.53
CA GLY A 76 8.21 12.84 8.96
C GLY A 76 8.59 11.41 8.54
N LEU A 77 8.36 10.43 9.41
CA LEU A 77 8.58 9.02 9.13
C LEU A 77 7.63 8.49 8.06
N LEU A 78 6.38 8.97 8.02
CA LEU A 78 5.41 8.63 6.96
C LEU A 78 5.91 9.14 5.60
N ALA A 79 6.36 10.40 5.54
CA ALA A 79 6.92 10.98 4.33
C ALA A 79 8.20 10.28 3.88
N GLY A 80 9.05 9.84 4.81
CA GLY A 80 10.22 9.00 4.52
C GLY A 80 9.83 7.66 3.89
N THR A 81 8.84 6.98 4.48
CA THR A 81 8.33 5.69 3.99
C THR A 81 7.70 5.82 2.60
N LEU A 82 6.94 6.89 2.34
CA LEU A 82 6.39 7.19 1.01
C LEU A 82 7.50 7.41 -0.02
N ARG A 83 8.61 8.04 0.35
CA ARG A 83 9.75 8.25 -0.55
C ARG A 83 10.43 6.92 -0.90
N GLU A 84 10.63 6.05 0.07
CA GLU A 84 11.12 4.69 -0.17
C GLU A 84 10.17 3.92 -1.10
N TYR A 85 8.86 4.03 -0.87
CA TYR A 85 7.84 3.40 -1.71
C TYR A 85 7.95 3.85 -3.17
N LYS A 86 8.02 5.16 -3.41
CA LYS A 86 8.15 5.74 -4.76
C LYS A 86 9.45 5.33 -5.46
N ASN A 87 10.55 5.19 -4.72
CA ASN A 87 11.78 4.68 -5.32
C ASN A 87 11.64 3.23 -5.82
N ILE A 88 10.90 2.39 -5.11
CA ILE A 88 10.62 1.01 -5.56
C ILE A 88 9.59 0.99 -6.69
N GLU A 89 8.60 1.90 -6.67
CA GLU A 89 7.64 2.11 -7.76
C GLU A 89 8.34 2.41 -9.09
N ASP A 90 9.29 3.34 -9.08
CA ASP A 90 10.08 3.71 -10.27
C ASP A 90 10.86 2.50 -10.80
N LEU A 91 11.53 1.75 -9.91
CA LEU A 91 12.26 0.54 -10.26
C LEU A 91 11.35 -0.56 -10.83
N PHE A 92 10.18 -0.76 -10.23
CA PHE A 92 9.21 -1.75 -10.70
C PHE A 92 8.73 -1.40 -12.11
N THR A 93 8.37 -0.13 -12.34
CA THR A 93 7.92 0.35 -13.65
C THR A 93 8.99 0.16 -14.72
N GLU A 94 10.25 0.50 -14.42
CA GLU A 94 11.39 0.28 -15.32
C GLU A 94 11.54 -1.21 -15.66
N ARG A 95 11.53 -2.09 -14.63
CA ARG A 95 11.71 -3.53 -14.83
C ARG A 95 10.55 -4.20 -15.55
N LEU A 96 9.33 -3.75 -15.32
CA LEU A 96 8.15 -4.27 -16.01
C LEU A 96 8.23 -3.94 -17.49
N SER A 97 8.66 -2.72 -17.84
CA SER A 97 8.91 -2.32 -19.23
C SER A 97 10.01 -3.17 -19.87
N ALA A 98 11.13 -3.38 -19.18
CA ALA A 98 12.21 -4.24 -19.66
C ALA A 98 11.76 -5.69 -19.86
N LEU A 99 10.93 -6.24 -18.96
CA LEU A 99 10.39 -7.59 -19.11
C LEU A 99 9.46 -7.71 -20.32
N LYS A 100 8.62 -6.71 -20.58
CA LYS A 100 7.78 -6.67 -21.79
C LYS A 100 8.64 -6.73 -23.07
N GLN A 101 9.83 -6.12 -23.08
CA GLN A 101 10.76 -6.20 -24.21
C GLN A 101 11.37 -7.60 -24.36
N ILE A 102 11.74 -8.26 -23.26
CA ILE A 102 12.30 -9.63 -23.28
C ILE A 102 11.32 -10.63 -23.90
N VAL A 103 10.03 -10.51 -23.58
CA VAL A 103 8.99 -11.44 -24.05
C VAL A 103 8.24 -10.92 -25.28
N ALA A 104 8.77 -9.90 -25.98
CA ALA A 104 8.05 -9.21 -27.05
C ALA A 104 7.63 -10.12 -28.22
N SER A 105 8.35 -11.23 -28.44
CA SER A 105 8.01 -12.23 -29.46
C SER A 105 6.98 -13.26 -29.01
N GLU A 106 6.59 -13.26 -27.73
CA GLU A 106 5.74 -14.27 -27.09
C GLU A 106 4.38 -13.64 -26.71
N GLN A 107 3.39 -13.80 -27.58
CA GLN A 107 2.09 -13.13 -27.45
C GLN A 107 1.34 -13.47 -26.14
N ASP A 108 1.42 -14.73 -25.70
CA ASP A 108 0.77 -15.18 -24.46
C ASP A 108 1.40 -14.54 -23.22
N LEU A 109 2.74 -14.42 -23.20
CA LEU A 109 3.46 -13.78 -22.11
C LEU A 109 3.20 -12.27 -22.07
N LEU A 110 3.16 -11.61 -23.23
CA LEU A 110 2.78 -10.19 -23.32
C LEU A 110 1.36 -9.94 -22.80
N THR A 111 0.42 -10.83 -23.12
CA THR A 111 -0.96 -10.75 -22.65
C THR A 111 -1.03 -10.83 -21.12
N ASN A 112 -0.29 -11.78 -20.52
CA ASN A 112 -0.19 -11.89 -19.07
C ASN A 112 0.45 -10.65 -18.42
N LEU A 113 1.52 -10.11 -19.01
CA LEU A 113 2.17 -8.89 -18.48
C LEU A 113 1.27 -7.66 -18.58
N THR A 114 0.37 -7.60 -19.55
CA THR A 114 -0.62 -6.53 -19.65
C THR A 114 -1.63 -6.60 -18.50
N GLN A 115 -2.04 -7.79 -18.07
CA GLN A 115 -2.89 -7.95 -16.88
C GLN A 115 -2.14 -7.56 -15.59
N VAL A 116 -0.87 -7.94 -15.49
CA VAL A 116 0.00 -7.52 -14.37
C VAL A 116 0.09 -6.00 -14.29
N ASP A 117 0.25 -5.31 -15.42
CA ASP A 117 0.31 -3.85 -15.50
C ASP A 117 -0.98 -3.17 -14.97
N GLN A 118 -2.15 -3.71 -15.32
CA GLN A 118 -3.44 -3.21 -14.86
C GLN A 118 -3.64 -3.42 -13.35
N LEU A 119 -3.32 -4.62 -12.85
CA LEU A 119 -3.40 -4.94 -11.42
C LEU A 119 -2.40 -4.10 -10.61
N TYR A 120 -1.17 -3.95 -11.11
CA TYR A 120 -0.15 -3.10 -10.51
C TYR A 120 -0.60 -1.64 -10.44
N SER A 121 -1.16 -1.10 -11.51
CA SER A 121 -1.67 0.29 -11.53
C SER A 121 -2.74 0.50 -10.46
N SER A 122 -3.65 -0.46 -10.31
CA SER A 122 -4.70 -0.42 -9.28
C SER A 122 -4.12 -0.50 -7.87
N PHE A 123 -3.17 -1.42 -7.66
CA PHE A 123 -2.43 -1.57 -6.40
C PHE A 123 -1.69 -0.28 -6.04
N ASN A 124 -0.94 0.31 -6.98
CA ASN A 124 -0.14 1.51 -6.74
C ASN A 124 -1.03 2.70 -6.37
N ASN A 125 -2.11 2.93 -7.13
CA ASN A 125 -3.06 4.00 -6.85
C ASN A 125 -3.71 3.83 -5.46
N ALA A 126 -4.10 2.61 -5.09
CA ALA A 126 -4.68 2.35 -3.77
C ALA A 126 -3.71 2.67 -2.63
N ASN A 127 -2.43 2.29 -2.77
CA ASN A 127 -1.41 2.57 -1.76
C ASN A 127 -1.06 4.07 -1.68
N LEU A 128 -0.93 4.76 -2.81
CA LEU A 128 -0.73 6.22 -2.80
C LEU A 128 -1.92 6.94 -2.14
N GLY A 129 -3.15 6.46 -2.41
CA GLY A 129 -4.35 6.90 -1.71
C GLY A 129 -4.27 6.67 -0.21
N LEU A 130 -3.83 5.49 0.23
CA LEU A 130 -3.61 5.16 1.64
C LEU A 130 -2.64 6.15 2.29
N PHE A 131 -1.46 6.39 1.70
CA PHE A 131 -0.49 7.35 2.25
C PHE A 131 -1.09 8.75 2.40
N ASN A 132 -1.85 9.21 1.42
CA ASN A 132 -2.48 10.52 1.45
C ASN A 132 -3.58 10.60 2.53
N SER A 133 -4.48 9.63 2.57
CA SER A 133 -5.56 9.59 3.56
C SER A 133 -5.02 9.46 4.98
N HIS A 134 -3.97 8.67 5.18
CA HIS A 134 -3.34 8.51 6.48
C HIS A 134 -2.62 9.78 6.94
N LYS A 135 -1.93 10.48 6.02
CA LYS A 135 -1.37 11.81 6.29
C LYS A 135 -2.45 12.78 6.78
N ILE A 136 -3.57 12.86 6.05
CA ILE A 136 -4.69 13.72 6.43
C ILE A 136 -5.23 13.32 7.80
N SER A 137 -5.39 12.02 8.08
CA SER A 137 -5.87 11.55 9.38
C SER A 137 -4.98 12.00 10.54
N ILE A 138 -3.65 11.90 10.40
CA ILE A 138 -2.70 12.38 11.40
C ILE A 138 -2.81 13.89 11.59
N GLU A 139 -2.84 14.66 10.49
CA GLU A 139 -2.96 16.12 10.53
C GLU A 139 -4.27 16.59 11.20
N GLN A 140 -5.39 15.93 10.88
CA GLN A 140 -6.68 16.25 11.50
C GLN A 140 -6.73 15.86 12.97
N LYS A 141 -6.14 14.73 13.36
CA LYS A 141 -6.06 14.34 14.77
C LYS A 141 -5.24 15.34 15.58
N GLN A 142 -4.12 15.81 15.04
CA GLN A 142 -3.31 16.84 15.67
C GLN A 142 -4.10 18.14 15.83
N LEU A 143 -4.76 18.61 14.76
CA LEU A 143 -5.59 19.80 14.81
C LEU A 143 -6.73 19.68 15.82
N LEU A 144 -7.41 18.52 15.85
CA LEU A 144 -8.48 18.25 16.82
C LEU A 144 -7.96 18.32 18.26
N THR A 145 -6.79 17.73 18.51
CA THR A 145 -6.13 17.78 19.83
C THR A 145 -5.84 19.23 20.23
N ASP A 146 -5.21 20.01 19.36
CA ASP A 146 -4.89 21.42 19.62
C ASP A 146 -6.16 22.25 19.92
N LYS A 147 -7.27 21.95 19.25
CA LYS A 147 -8.56 22.65 19.48
C LYS A 147 -9.20 22.28 20.80
N ILE A 148 -9.09 21.02 21.22
CA ILE A 148 -9.61 20.56 22.51
C ILE A 148 -8.78 21.13 23.65
N ASP A 149 -7.46 21.18 23.52
CA ASP A 149 -6.59 21.79 24.53
C ASP A 149 -6.93 23.29 24.72
N ILE A 150 -7.20 24.01 23.62
CA ILE A 150 -7.66 25.40 23.70
C ILE A 150 -9.04 25.50 24.37
N LEU A 151 -9.95 24.59 24.06
CA LEU A 151 -11.28 24.53 24.65
C LEU A 151 -11.22 24.30 26.16
N GLU A 152 -10.41 23.35 26.62
CA GLU A 152 -10.18 23.05 28.04
C GLU A 152 -9.68 24.29 28.78
N VAL A 153 -8.60 24.91 28.28
CA VAL A 153 -8.06 26.14 28.89
C VAL A 153 -9.10 27.26 28.96
N LYS A 154 -9.92 27.43 27.92
CA LYS A 154 -10.94 28.48 27.89
C LYS A 154 -12.12 28.18 28.81
N ALA A 155 -12.50 26.91 28.94
CA ALA A 155 -13.50 26.46 29.91
C ALA A 155 -13.02 26.75 31.33
N ASP A 156 -11.80 26.33 31.67
CA ASP A 156 -11.20 26.55 33.00
C ASP A 156 -11.05 28.03 33.34
N ASP A 157 -10.53 28.84 32.39
CA ASP A 157 -10.45 30.31 32.53
C ASP A 157 -11.83 30.90 32.85
N THR A 158 -12.88 30.40 32.19
CA THR A 158 -14.24 30.90 32.38
C THR A 158 -14.78 30.47 33.75
N VAL A 159 -14.61 29.21 34.13
CA VAL A 159 -15.03 28.69 35.45
C VAL A 159 -14.34 29.47 36.57
N MET A 160 -13.07 29.83 36.43
CA MET A 160 -12.38 30.70 37.39
C MET A 160 -13.07 32.06 37.56
N LEU A 161 -13.48 32.71 36.46
CA LEU A 161 -14.24 33.97 36.53
C LEU A 161 -15.63 33.80 37.15
N LEU A 162 -16.26 32.64 36.95
CA LEU A 162 -17.55 32.31 37.58
C LEU A 162 -17.40 32.10 39.09
N LEU A 163 -16.28 31.51 39.54
CA LEU A 163 -15.96 31.37 40.95
C LEU A 163 -15.71 32.73 41.60
N ASP A 164 -14.98 33.64 40.94
CA ASP A 164 -14.81 35.02 41.42
C ASP A 164 -16.17 35.75 41.55
N LEU A 165 -17.10 35.47 40.63
CA LEU A 165 -18.47 36.01 40.70
C LEU A 165 -19.26 35.40 41.88
N ALA A 166 -19.06 34.12 42.17
CA ALA A 166 -19.69 33.43 43.29
C ALA A 166 -19.15 33.92 44.65
N ASP A 167 -17.89 34.34 44.72
CA ASP A 167 -17.26 34.90 45.92
C ASP A 167 -17.56 36.40 46.12
N HIS A 168 -18.33 37.02 45.22
CA HIS A 168 -18.65 38.44 45.29
C HIS A 168 -19.56 38.77 46.50
N GLU A 169 -19.38 39.92 47.16
CA GLU A 169 -20.15 40.31 48.37
C GLU A 169 -21.68 40.31 48.16
N LEU A 170 -22.13 40.53 46.93
CA LEU A 170 -23.55 40.55 46.55
C LEU A 170 -24.09 39.17 46.12
N ALA A 171 -23.27 38.12 46.20
CA ALA A 171 -23.58 36.75 45.79
C ALA A 171 -24.89 36.24 46.41
N ASP A 172 -24.98 36.30 47.73
CA ASP A 172 -26.14 35.82 48.50
C ASP A 172 -27.35 36.76 48.45
N SER A 173 -27.28 37.85 47.69
CA SER A 173 -28.35 38.85 47.60
C SER A 173 -28.74 39.16 46.16
N LYS A 174 -28.18 40.22 45.57
CA LYS A 174 -28.60 40.75 44.26
C LYS A 174 -28.13 39.86 43.10
N LEU A 175 -27.10 39.05 43.29
CA LEU A 175 -26.49 38.22 42.25
C LEU A 175 -26.87 36.74 42.31
N GLN A 176 -27.74 36.33 43.24
CA GLN A 176 -28.06 34.91 43.47
C GLN A 176 -28.52 34.17 42.20
N ARG A 177 -29.30 34.85 41.34
CA ARG A 177 -29.71 34.27 40.05
C ARG A 177 -28.54 34.12 39.07
N ALA A 178 -27.62 35.07 39.04
CA ALA A 178 -26.44 34.99 38.19
C ALA A 178 -25.52 33.84 38.63
N ILE A 179 -25.39 33.60 39.94
CA ILE A 179 -24.61 32.49 40.48
C ILE A 179 -25.24 31.15 40.10
N SER A 180 -26.55 30.98 40.30
CA SER A 180 -27.23 29.73 39.90
C SER A 180 -27.09 29.43 38.41
N LEU A 181 -27.10 30.45 37.55
CA LEU A 181 -26.83 30.28 36.11
C LEU A 181 -25.35 29.97 35.84
N SER A 182 -24.43 30.51 36.65
CA SER A 182 -23.00 30.26 36.54
C SER A 182 -22.65 28.81 36.87
N GLU A 183 -23.24 28.25 37.93
CA GLU A 183 -23.09 26.82 38.27
C GLU A 183 -23.60 25.90 37.15
N GLN A 184 -24.71 26.26 36.49
CA GLN A 184 -25.22 25.51 35.33
C GLN A 184 -24.24 25.56 34.16
N LEU A 185 -23.67 26.74 33.90
CA LEU A 185 -22.73 26.97 32.82
C LEU A 185 -21.38 26.26 33.05
N GLU A 186 -20.88 26.22 34.29
CA GLU A 186 -19.72 25.41 34.68
C GLU A 186 -19.96 23.92 34.37
N ASN A 187 -21.11 23.38 34.78
CA ASN A 187 -21.44 21.97 34.51
C ASN A 187 -21.53 21.69 33.00
N GLN A 188 -22.08 22.62 32.21
CA GLN A 188 -22.12 22.51 30.75
C GLN A 188 -20.71 22.51 30.14
N PHE A 189 -19.82 23.40 30.57
CA PHE A 189 -18.44 23.40 30.08
C PHE A 189 -17.70 22.11 30.42
N ASN A 190 -17.82 21.63 31.66
CA ASN A 190 -17.23 20.35 32.07
C ASN A 190 -17.74 19.19 31.20
N SER A 191 -19.04 19.16 30.88
CA SER A 191 -19.61 18.16 29.99
C SER A 191 -19.08 18.28 28.56
N ILE A 192 -19.01 19.48 28.00
CA ILE A 192 -18.52 19.72 26.63
C ILE A 192 -17.05 19.31 26.52
N VAL A 193 -16.20 19.71 27.49
CA VAL A 193 -14.78 19.35 27.52
C VAL A 193 -14.62 17.83 27.61
N SER A 194 -15.36 17.17 28.50
CA SER A 194 -15.33 15.71 28.64
C SER A 194 -15.73 14.99 27.35
N SER A 195 -16.85 15.38 26.73
CA SER A 195 -17.30 14.79 25.46
C SER A 195 -16.33 15.08 24.31
N ALA A 196 -15.65 16.23 24.31
CA ALA A 196 -14.66 16.57 23.30
C ALA A 196 -13.42 15.67 23.42
N PHE A 197 -12.96 15.39 24.63
CA PHE A 197 -11.90 14.39 24.86
C PHE A 197 -12.32 13.00 24.39
N GLU A 198 -13.55 12.58 24.65
CA GLU A 198 -14.07 11.30 24.17
C GLU A 198 -14.11 11.24 22.63
N TYR A 199 -14.56 12.32 21.98
CA TYR A 199 -14.60 12.45 20.52
C TYR A 199 -13.20 12.37 19.87
N ARG A 200 -12.16 12.86 20.54
CA ARG A 200 -10.78 12.75 20.05
C ARG A 200 -10.26 11.32 20.04
N ASP A 201 -10.64 10.54 21.05
CA ASP A 201 -10.04 9.24 21.34
C ASP A 201 -10.82 8.07 20.74
N ILE A 202 -12.06 8.30 20.29
CA ILE A 202 -12.89 7.30 19.63
C ILE A 202 -12.42 7.00 18.20
N ILE A 203 -12.48 5.73 17.82
CA ILE A 203 -12.12 5.23 16.47
C ILE A 203 -13.37 4.78 15.70
N ASP A 204 -14.40 4.32 16.41
CA ASP A 204 -15.65 3.87 15.80
C ASP A 204 -16.46 5.06 15.27
N GLU A 205 -16.78 5.03 13.98
CA GLU A 205 -17.47 6.13 13.29
C GLU A 205 -18.87 6.38 13.86
N SER A 206 -19.63 5.32 14.17
CA SER A 206 -20.99 5.47 14.68
C SER A 206 -21.02 6.11 16.07
N THR A 207 -20.05 5.74 16.91
CA THR A 207 -19.84 6.31 18.24
C THR A 207 -19.36 7.75 18.13
N ALA A 208 -18.44 8.05 17.21
CA ALA A 208 -18.00 9.42 16.94
C ALA A 208 -19.17 10.33 16.53
N GLN A 209 -20.05 9.88 15.63
CA GLN A 209 -21.24 10.63 15.21
C GLN A 209 -22.24 10.87 16.35
N LEU A 210 -22.39 9.90 17.26
CA LEU A 210 -23.20 10.06 18.45
C LEU A 210 -22.64 11.16 19.35
N ILE A 211 -21.33 11.10 19.67
CA ILE A 211 -20.66 12.10 20.50
C ILE A 211 -20.69 13.49 19.84
N GLU A 212 -20.52 13.57 18.52
CA GLU A 212 -20.66 14.82 17.76
C GLU A 212 -22.05 15.43 17.91
N SER A 213 -23.10 14.59 17.87
CA SER A 213 -24.48 15.02 18.08
C SER A 213 -24.71 15.50 19.52
N GLU A 214 -24.12 14.84 20.50
CA GLU A 214 -24.17 15.25 21.91
C GLU A 214 -23.44 16.58 22.15
N LEU A 215 -22.24 16.75 21.59
CA LEU A 215 -21.50 18.01 21.62
C LEU A 215 -22.29 19.16 21.00
N SER A 216 -22.91 18.92 19.84
CA SER A 216 -23.74 19.90 19.16
C SER A 216 -24.95 20.33 20.01
N ARG A 217 -25.62 19.36 20.63
CA ARG A 217 -26.74 19.64 21.55
C ARG A 217 -26.28 20.43 22.78
N SER A 218 -25.19 20.02 23.42
CA SER A 218 -24.63 20.72 24.60
C SER A 218 -24.24 22.16 24.27
N LEU A 219 -23.71 22.41 23.06
CA LEU A 219 -23.41 23.76 22.58
C LEU A 219 -24.69 24.59 22.35
N ASP A 220 -25.75 23.98 21.83
CA ASP A 220 -27.03 24.67 21.63
C ASP A 220 -27.75 24.98 22.94
N GLU A 221 -27.59 24.15 23.97
CA GLU A 221 -28.11 24.38 25.33
C GLU A 221 -27.34 25.47 26.09
N ALA A 222 -26.14 25.83 25.63
CA ALA A 222 -25.30 26.88 26.22
C ALA A 222 -25.53 28.28 25.58
N LYS A 223 -26.34 28.38 24.51
CA LYS A 223 -26.71 29.64 23.84
C LYS A 223 -27.96 30.28 24.45
#